data_AF-A0A3D8IST4-F1
#
_entry.id   AF-A0A3D8IST4-F1
#
_cell.length_a   1.000
_cell.length_b   1.000
_cell.length_c   1.000
_cell.angle_alpha   90.00
_cell.angle_beta   90.00
_cell.angle_gamma   90.00
#
_symmetry.space_group_name_H-M   'P 1'
#
loop_
_entity.id
_entity.type
_entity.pdbx_description
1 polymer ?
#
loop_
_entity_poly.entity_id
_entity_poly.type
_entity_poly.pdbx_seq_one_letter_code
_entity_poly.pdbx_strand_id
1 'polypeptide(L)'
;MILGTFLQAIATIASMLFNLYIWILIIATLISWVRPDPYNPIVQVLYRLSEPVFAKVRKLIPTNIGGLDFAPLIVIVALKFIDLTLIQILYKFAKAYNA
;
A
#
# COMPACT_ATOMS: atom_id res chain seq x y z
N MET A 1 27.54 10.74 -6.93
CA MET A 1 28.05 11.52 -5.76
C MET A 1 27.32 11.10 -4.48
N ILE A 2 27.78 11.52 -3.28
CA ILE A 2 27.13 11.22 -1.98
C ILE A 2 25.62 11.55 -1.98
N LEU A 3 25.22 12.61 -2.66
CA LEU A 3 23.80 12.99 -2.76
C LEU A 3 22.95 11.95 -3.51
N GLY A 4 23.46 11.40 -4.61
CA GLY A 4 22.74 10.41 -5.41
C GLY A 4 22.55 9.09 -4.67
N THR A 5 23.56 8.64 -3.90
CA THR A 5 23.42 7.44 -3.05
C THR A 5 22.41 7.63 -1.93
N PHE A 6 22.36 8.82 -1.30
CA PHE A 6 21.37 9.15 -0.28
C PHE A 6 19.93 9.14 -0.85
N LEU A 7 19.72 9.76 -2.02
CA LEU A 7 18.42 9.75 -2.71
C LEU A 7 17.99 8.32 -3.09
N GLN A 8 18.93 7.49 -3.55
CA GLN A 8 18.66 6.09 -3.87
C GLN A 8 18.25 5.29 -2.61
N ALA A 9 18.89 5.53 -1.47
CA ALA A 9 18.51 4.89 -0.21
C ALA A 9 17.09 5.27 0.20
N ILE A 10 16.73 6.55 0.11
CA ILE A 10 15.36 7.03 0.39
C ILE A 10 14.34 6.37 -0.54
N ALA A 11 14.61 6.35 -1.84
CA ALA A 11 13.73 5.70 -2.82
C ALA A 11 13.51 4.21 -2.49
N THR A 12 14.57 3.53 -2.04
CA THR A 12 14.52 2.11 -1.68
C THR A 12 13.71 1.84 -0.42
N ILE A 13 13.92 2.63 0.62
CA ILE A 13 13.14 2.51 1.85
C ILE A 13 11.67 2.83 1.57
N ALA A 14 11.39 3.87 0.78
CA ALA A 14 10.03 4.21 0.38
C ALA A 14 9.36 3.07 -0.38
N SER A 15 10.01 2.51 -1.41
CA SER A 15 9.49 1.35 -2.15
C SER A 15 9.21 0.17 -1.22
N MET A 16 10.13 -0.13 -0.29
CA MET A 16 9.96 -1.20 0.69
C MET A 16 8.71 -0.99 1.56
N LEU A 17 8.48 0.24 2.03
CA LEU A 17 7.29 0.58 2.83
C LEU A 17 5.99 0.44 2.01
N PHE A 18 5.96 0.90 0.76
CA PHE A 18 4.81 0.69 -0.13
C PHE A 18 4.52 -0.80 -0.33
N ASN A 19 5.56 -1.61 -0.61
CA ASN A 19 5.45 -3.05 -0.78
C ASN A 19 4.94 -3.74 0.49
N LEU A 20 5.49 -3.41 1.65
CA LEU A 20 5.06 -3.94 2.94
C LEU A 20 3.59 -3.60 3.21
N TYR A 21 3.19 -2.35 3.00
CA TYR A 21 1.82 -1.92 3.25
C TYR A 21 0.83 -2.62 2.29
N ILE A 22 1.19 -2.80 1.02
CA ILE A 22 0.38 -3.58 0.07
C ILE A 22 0.15 -5.01 0.58
N TRP A 23 1.18 -5.68 1.08
CA TRP A 23 1.03 -7.02 1.65
C TRP A 23 0.11 -7.04 2.88
N ILE A 24 0.22 -6.02 3.76
CA ILE A 24 -0.70 -5.86 4.89
C ILE A 24 -2.15 -5.74 4.39
N LEU A 25 -2.40 -4.94 3.35
CA LEU A 25 -3.74 -4.77 2.79
C LEU A 25 -4.26 -6.04 2.13
N ILE A 26 -3.42 -6.79 1.41
CA ILE A 26 -3.78 -8.09 0.83
C ILE A 26 -4.20 -9.05 1.94
N ILE A 27 -3.38 -9.20 2.98
CA ILE A 27 -3.66 -10.10 4.11
C ILE A 27 -4.95 -9.68 4.82
N ALA A 28 -5.13 -8.37 5.11
CA ALA A 28 -6.34 -7.85 5.74
C ALA A 28 -7.61 -8.15 4.92
N THR A 29 -7.50 -8.06 3.59
CA THR A 29 -8.61 -8.34 2.65
C THR A 29 -8.97 -9.82 2.62
N LEU A 30 -7.96 -10.68 2.49
CA LEU A 30 -8.19 -12.13 2.50
C LEU A 30 -8.79 -12.59 3.82
N ILE A 31 -8.29 -12.03 4.93
CA ILE A 31 -8.82 -12.30 6.26
C ILE A 31 -10.27 -11.81 6.35
N SER A 32 -10.62 -10.61 5.88
CA SER A 32 -12.00 -10.11 5.99
C SER A 32 -13.03 -10.98 5.25
N TRP A 33 -12.64 -11.62 4.14
CA TRP A 33 -13.52 -12.51 3.37
C TRP A 33 -13.85 -13.82 4.08
N VAL A 34 -12.96 -14.34 4.93
CA VAL A 34 -13.17 -15.60 5.65
C VAL A 34 -13.86 -15.43 7.01
N ARG A 35 -14.24 -14.20 7.38
CA ARG A 35 -14.97 -13.88 8.63
C ARG A 35 -14.28 -14.43 9.90
N PRO A 36 -13.07 -13.93 10.22
CA PRO A 36 -12.27 -14.42 11.33
C PRO A 36 -12.86 -13.98 12.67
N ASP A 37 -12.35 -14.53 13.77
CA ASP A 37 -12.66 -14.04 15.11
C ASP A 37 -12.22 -12.57 15.28
N PRO A 38 -13.16 -11.62 15.51
CA PRO A 38 -12.86 -10.21 15.67
C PRO A 38 -12.06 -9.89 16.94
N TYR A 39 -12.04 -10.79 17.94
CA TYR A 39 -11.26 -10.60 19.17
C TYR A 39 -9.79 -10.98 19.01
N ASN A 40 -9.40 -11.59 17.89
CA ASN A 40 -8.01 -11.92 17.63
C ASN A 40 -7.16 -10.63 17.47
N PRO A 41 -6.07 -10.46 18.24
CA PRO A 41 -5.25 -9.25 18.20
C PRO A 41 -4.65 -8.97 16.82
N ILE A 42 -4.32 -10.00 16.04
CA ILE A 42 -3.78 -9.83 14.68
C ILE A 42 -4.86 -9.25 13.75
N VAL A 43 -6.10 -9.72 13.86
CA VAL A 43 -7.24 -9.20 13.08
C VAL A 43 -7.48 -7.74 13.41
N GLN A 44 -7.44 -7.36 14.69
CA GLN A 44 -7.60 -5.97 15.11
C GLN A 44 -6.49 -5.06 14.58
N VAL A 45 -5.24 -5.52 14.57
CA VAL A 45 -4.11 -4.77 14.00
C VAL A 45 -4.33 -4.56 12.50
N LEU A 46 -4.63 -5.62 11.76
CA LEU A 46 -4.89 -5.54 10.32
C LEU A 46 -6.06 -4.61 10.00
N TYR A 47 -7.14 -4.68 10.77
CA TYR A 47 -8.28 -3.80 10.61
C TYR A 47 -7.90 -2.33 10.86
N ARG A 48 -7.18 -2.03 11.95
CA ARG A 48 -6.72 -0.67 12.27
C ARG A 48 -5.78 -0.08 11.21
N LEU A 49 -4.96 -0.92 10.57
CA LEU A 49 -4.02 -0.49 9.53
C LEU A 49 -4.67 -0.31 8.15
N SER A 50 -5.72 -1.07 7.85
CA SER A 50 -6.33 -1.12 6.51
C SER A 50 -7.59 -0.27 6.39
N GLU A 51 -8.45 -0.29 7.41
CA GLU A 51 -9.79 0.29 7.36
C GLU A 51 -9.81 1.82 7.15
N PRO A 52 -8.92 2.63 7.75
CA PRO A 52 -8.93 4.08 7.50
C PRO A 52 -8.75 4.46 6.03
N VAL A 53 -8.03 3.63 5.26
CA VAL A 53 -7.81 3.86 3.83
C VAL A 53 -8.96 3.30 3.01
N PHE A 54 -9.45 2.10 3.34
CA PHE A 54 -10.61 1.52 2.68
C PHE A 54 -11.86 2.38 2.85
N ALA A 55 -12.13 2.88 4.05
CA ALA A 55 -13.25 3.78 4.34
C ALA A 55 -13.19 5.08 3.53
N LYS A 56 -11.99 5.65 3.33
CA LYS A 56 -11.82 6.83 2.47
C LYS A 56 -12.19 6.53 1.02
N VAL A 57 -11.77 5.38 0.48
CA VAL A 57 -12.14 4.96 -0.89
C VAL A 57 -13.63 4.70 -1.00
N ARG A 58 -14.23 3.96 -0.05
CA ARG A 58 -15.68 3.70 0.00
C ARG A 58 -16.52 4.99 0.05
N LYS A 59 -16.00 6.05 0.67
CA LYS A 59 -16.65 7.35 0.73
C LYS A 59 -16.62 8.09 -0.62
N LEU A 60 -15.56 7.90 -1.42
CA LEU A 60 -15.41 8.54 -2.72
C LEU A 60 -16.22 7.81 -3.80
N ILE A 61 -16.17 6.48 -3.80
CA ILE A 61 -16.85 5.63 -4.77
C ILE A 61 -17.48 4.46 -4.00
N PRO A 62 -18.76 4.12 -4.23
CA PRO A 62 -19.35 2.93 -3.64
C PRO A 62 -18.67 1.68 -4.21
N THR A 63 -17.83 1.01 -3.40
CA THR A 63 -17.09 -0.19 -3.81
C THR A 63 -17.72 -1.50 -3.38
N ASN A 64 -18.81 -1.44 -2.60
CA ASN A 64 -19.52 -2.62 -2.13
C ASN A 64 -20.50 -3.08 -3.23
N ILE A 65 -20.10 -4.09 -4.00
CA ILE A 65 -20.89 -4.62 -5.12
C ILE A 65 -21.16 -6.10 -4.85
N GLY A 66 -22.43 -6.50 -4.82
CA GLY A 66 -22.82 -7.90 -4.63
C GLY A 66 -22.38 -8.50 -3.29
N GLY A 67 -22.20 -7.67 -2.25
CA GLY A 67 -21.75 -8.11 -0.92
C GLY A 67 -20.24 -8.28 -0.77
N LEU A 68 -19.46 -8.02 -1.83
CA LEU A 68 -18.00 -7.94 -1.78
C LEU A 68 -17.55 -6.48 -1.81
N ASP A 69 -16.51 -6.18 -1.04
CA ASP A 69 -15.88 -4.87 -1.03
C ASP A 69 -14.64 -4.84 -1.94
N PHE A 70 -14.69 -3.99 -2.97
CA PHE A 70 -13.60 -3.78 -3.93
C PHE A 70 -12.66 -2.62 -3.54
N ALA A 71 -12.91 -1.89 -2.44
CA ALA A 71 -12.01 -0.83 -1.97
C ALA A 71 -10.57 -1.31 -1.80
N PRO A 72 -10.29 -2.51 -1.25
CA PRO A 72 -8.93 -2.96 -1.10
C PRO A 72 -8.18 -3.11 -2.41
N LEU A 73 -8.86 -3.61 -3.45
CA LEU A 73 -8.27 -3.75 -4.78
C LEU A 73 -7.86 -2.38 -5.35
N ILE A 74 -8.75 -1.39 -5.23
CA ILE A 74 -8.49 -0.02 -5.69
C ILE A 74 -7.27 0.57 -4.97
N VAL A 75 -7.19 0.40 -3.64
CA VAL A 75 -6.06 0.92 -2.85
C VAL A 75 -4.76 0.22 -3.23
N ILE A 76 -4.76 -1.10 -3.37
CA ILE A 76 -3.57 -1.88 -3.76
C ILE A 76 -3.06 -1.42 -5.14
N VAL A 77 -3.97 -1.27 -6.11
CA VAL A 77 -3.62 -0.79 -7.46
C VAL A 77 -3.05 0.62 -7.41
N ALA A 78 -3.66 1.53 -6.65
CA ALA A 78 -3.17 2.89 -6.50
C ALA A 78 -1.77 2.94 -5.86
N LEU A 79 -1.54 2.17 -4.80
CA LEU A 79 -0.22 2.07 -4.16
C LEU A 79 0.82 1.48 -5.12
N LYS A 80 0.46 0.46 -5.93
CA LYS A 80 1.37 -0.06 -6.95
C LYS A 80 1.65 0.90 -8.08
N PHE A 81 0.67 1.67 -8.49
CA PHE A 81 0.89 2.72 -9.46
C PHE A 81 1.90 3.76 -8.93
N ILE A 82 1.78 4.19 -7.66
CA ILE A 82 2.72 5.15 -7.04
C ILE A 82 4.14 4.57 -6.96
N ASP A 83 4.28 3.30 -6.55
CA ASP A 83 5.57 2.61 -6.48
C ASP A 83 6.23 2.48 -7.87
N LEU A 84 5.47 2.09 -8.89
CA LEU A 84 5.97 1.92 -10.25
C LEU A 84 6.26 3.24 -10.99
N THR A 85 5.65 4.35 -10.56
CA THR A 85 5.83 5.66 -11.22
C THR A 85 6.73 6.57 -10.41
N LEU A 86 6.23 7.12 -9.30
CA LEU A 86 6.92 8.14 -8.50
C LEU A 86 8.25 7.63 -7.95
N ILE A 87 8.29 6.41 -7.41
CA ILE A 87 9.53 5.87 -6.83
C ILE A 87 10.54 5.52 -7.93
N GLN A 88 10.09 4.98 -9.06
CA GLN A 88 10.95 4.73 -10.22
C GLN A 88 11.54 6.02 -10.80
N ILE A 89 10.76 7.11 -10.82
CA ILE A 89 11.25 8.44 -11.20
C ILE A 89 12.36 8.88 -10.24
N LEU A 90 12.13 8.76 -8.92
CA LEU A 90 13.14 9.12 -7.91
C LEU A 90 14.43 8.29 -8.07
N TYR A 91 14.32 7.00 -8.38
CA TYR A 91 15.48 6.15 -8.69
C TYR A 91 16.25 6.63 -9.92
N LYS A 92 15.56 7.01 -10.99
CA LYS A 92 16.20 7.53 -12.20
C LYS A 92 16.96 8.83 -11.91
N PHE A 93 16.36 9.74 -11.15
CA PHE A 93 17.03 10.95 -10.71
C PHE A 93 18.26 10.65 -9.85
N ALA A 94 18.14 9.76 -8.87
CA ALA A 94 19.27 9.36 -8.02
C ALA A 94 20.45 8.79 -8.82
N LYS A 95 20.16 7.96 -9.84
CA LYS A 95 21.18 7.44 -10.76
C LYS A 95 21.82 8.53 -11.62
N ALA A 96 21.05 9.51 -12.08
CA ALA A 96 21.58 10.63 -12.87
C ALA A 96 22.60 11.48 -12.09
N TYR A 97 22.42 11.65 -10.77
CA TYR A 97 23.41 12.32 -9.89
C TYR A 97 24.65 11.47 -9.57
N ASN A 98 24.64 10.19 -9.93
CA ASN A 98 25.74 9.26 -9.72
C ASN A 98 26.57 9.00 -10.98
N ALA A 99 26.03 9.33 -12.16
CA ALA A 99 26.77 9.41 -13.42
C ALA A 99 27.64 10.67 -13.45
#